data_AF-A0A529SDS2-F1
#
_entry.id   AF-A0A529SDS2-F1
#
_cell.length_a   1.000
_cell.length_b   1.000
_cell.length_c   1.000
_cell.angle_alpha   90.00
_cell.angle_beta   90.00
_cell.angle_gamma   90.00
#
_symmetry.space_group_name_H-M   'P 1'
#
loop_
_entity.id
_entity.type
_entity.pdbx_description
1 polymer ?
#
loop_
_entity_poly.entity_id
_entity_poly.type
_entity_poly.pdbx_seq_one_letter_code
_entity_poly.pdbx_strand_id
1 'polypeptide(L)'
;IGPPRSGKGTSLIIPNALTWPHSLVVLDLRGETYAATAGYRSTMSRVVRFAPADPDGNTACYNPMDFISLDSAQRDIDLRNIAAALFPRPPSNADPYWVND
;
A
#
# COMPACT_ATOMS: atom_id res chain seq x y z
N ILE A 1 -13.95 -1.91 18.48
CA ILE A 1 -13.07 -2.91 17.80
C ILE A 1 -13.78 -4.27 17.84
N GLY A 2 -13.70 -5.10 16.80
CA GLY A 2 -14.39 -6.42 16.77
C GLY A 2 -13.55 -7.48 16.05
N PRO A 3 -13.82 -8.78 16.30
CA PRO A 3 -12.93 -9.87 15.90
C PRO A 3 -12.88 -10.14 14.39
N PRO A 4 -11.87 -10.88 13.89
CA PRO A 4 -11.83 -11.37 12.52
C PRO A 4 -13.13 -12.12 12.16
N ARG A 5 -13.59 -11.99 10.91
CA ARG A 5 -14.86 -12.57 10.40
C ARG A 5 -16.14 -11.97 10.96
N SER A 6 -16.10 -10.84 11.69
CA SER A 6 -17.31 -10.14 12.15
C SER A 6 -18.01 -9.30 11.05
N GLY A 7 -17.78 -9.61 9.77
CA GLY A 7 -18.39 -8.92 8.63
C GLY A 7 -17.85 -7.53 8.27
N LYS A 8 -16.85 -6.98 8.98
CA LYS A 8 -16.36 -5.58 8.78
C LYS A 8 -15.93 -5.26 7.35
N GLY A 9 -15.31 -6.20 6.65
CA GLY A 9 -14.92 -6.02 5.24
C GLY A 9 -16.16 -5.79 4.36
N THR A 10 -17.16 -6.66 4.52
CA THR A 10 -18.40 -6.64 3.76
C THR A 10 -19.36 -5.52 4.19
N SER A 11 -19.41 -5.19 5.47
CA SER A 11 -20.39 -4.23 6.02
C SER A 11 -19.88 -2.79 6.12
N LEU A 12 -18.57 -2.56 6.10
CA LEU A 12 -18.00 -1.22 6.21
C LEU A 12 -17.12 -0.85 5.02
N ILE A 13 -16.17 -1.71 4.62
CA ILE A 13 -15.18 -1.34 3.60
C ILE A 13 -15.80 -1.29 2.20
N ILE A 14 -16.51 -2.35 1.79
CA ILE A 14 -17.12 -2.41 0.45
C ILE A 14 -18.16 -1.29 0.24
N PRO A 15 -19.12 -1.03 1.15
CA PRO A 15 -20.07 0.06 0.96
C PRO A 15 -19.38 1.43 0.83
N ASN A 16 -18.39 1.73 1.68
CA ASN A 16 -17.64 2.98 1.57
C ASN A 16 -16.84 3.06 0.25
N ALA A 17 -16.22 1.97 -0.20
CA ALA A 17 -15.52 1.95 -1.46
C ALA A 17 -16.44 2.18 -2.67
N LEU A 18 -17.72 1.83 -2.57
CA LEU A 18 -18.72 2.08 -3.62
C LEU A 18 -19.40 3.45 -3.53
N THR A 19 -19.47 4.08 -2.35
CA THR A 19 -20.16 5.37 -2.20
C THR A 19 -19.22 6.56 -2.09
N TRP A 20 -17.95 6.35 -1.72
CA TRP A 20 -16.98 7.43 -1.59
C TRP A 20 -16.65 8.07 -2.94
N PRO A 21 -16.90 9.37 -3.13
CA PRO A 21 -16.85 10.02 -4.44
C PRO A 21 -15.42 10.35 -4.92
N HIS A 22 -14.42 10.22 -4.06
CA HIS A 22 -13.04 10.60 -4.36
C HIS A 22 -12.09 9.40 -4.37
N SER A 23 -10.80 9.66 -4.53
CA SER A 23 -9.74 8.66 -4.48
C SER A 23 -9.72 7.90 -3.15
N LEU A 24 -9.30 6.63 -3.22
CA LEU A 24 -9.24 5.72 -2.09
C LEU A 24 -7.96 4.87 -2.20
N VAL A 25 -7.29 4.64 -1.07
CA VAL A 25 -6.22 3.65 -0.92
C VAL A 25 -6.70 2.61 0.09
N VAL A 26 -6.66 1.33 -0.28
CA VAL A 26 -7.15 0.23 0.54
C VAL A 26 -6.05 -0.80 0.76
N LEU A 27 -5.79 -1.13 2.03
CA LEU A 27 -5.02 -2.32 2.39
C LEU A 27 -5.91 -3.55 2.30
N ASP A 28 -5.88 -4.23 1.16
CA ASP A 28 -6.75 -5.38 0.86
C ASP A 28 -6.03 -6.71 0.97
N LEU A 29 -5.85 -7.20 2.20
CA LEU A 29 -5.10 -8.43 2.49
C LEU A 29 -5.72 -9.70 1.87
N ARG A 30 -7.01 -9.69 1.53
CA ARG A 30 -7.72 -10.85 0.96
C ARG A 30 -8.14 -10.68 -0.50
N GLY A 31 -8.02 -9.47 -1.06
CA GLY A 31 -8.48 -9.16 -2.42
C GLY A 31 -10.00 -9.03 -2.58
N GLU A 32 -10.78 -9.21 -1.50
CA GLU A 32 -12.25 -9.15 -1.53
C GLU A 32 -12.76 -7.76 -1.89
N THR A 33 -12.07 -6.71 -1.44
CA THR A 33 -12.49 -5.33 -1.70
C THR A 33 -12.28 -4.98 -3.16
N TYR A 34 -11.11 -5.33 -3.71
CA TYR A 34 -10.81 -5.15 -5.13
C TYR A 34 -11.80 -5.92 -6.00
N ALA A 35 -12.01 -7.22 -5.73
CA ALA A 35 -12.92 -8.06 -6.49
C ALA A 35 -14.35 -7.52 -6.50
N ALA A 36 -14.84 -7.00 -5.38
CA ALA A 36 -16.20 -6.48 -5.26
C ALA A 36 -16.40 -5.07 -5.86
N THR A 37 -15.34 -4.25 -5.93
CA THR A 37 -15.50 -2.80 -6.19
C THR A 37 -14.76 -2.26 -7.40
N ALA A 38 -13.71 -2.95 -7.89
CA ALA A 38 -12.85 -2.44 -8.97
C ALA A 38 -13.62 -2.10 -10.25
N GLY A 39 -14.58 -2.94 -10.65
CA GLY A 39 -15.39 -2.70 -11.84
C GLY A 39 -16.19 -1.40 -11.74
N TYR A 40 -16.94 -1.19 -10.65
CA TYR A 40 -17.68 0.07 -10.44
C TYR A 40 -16.73 1.27 -10.36
N ARG A 41 -15.66 1.18 -9.56
CA ARG A 41 -14.71 2.27 -9.40
C ARG A 41 -13.98 2.64 -10.68
N SER A 42 -13.78 1.70 -11.61
CA SER A 42 -13.18 1.97 -12.93
C SER A 42 -14.02 2.91 -13.81
N THR A 43 -15.31 3.04 -13.53
CA THR A 43 -16.19 4.01 -14.20
C THR A 43 -15.98 5.45 -13.71
N MET A 44 -15.36 5.62 -12.54
CA MET A 44 -15.10 6.92 -11.92
C MET A 44 -13.67 7.39 -12.17
N SER A 45 -12.68 6.51 -11.97
CA SER A 45 -11.26 6.83 -12.11
C SER A 45 -10.41 5.58 -12.36
N ARG A 46 -9.10 5.78 -12.59
CA ARG A 46 -8.14 4.68 -12.73
C ARG A 46 -8.09 3.85 -11.44
N VAL A 47 -8.26 2.53 -11.59
CA VAL A 47 -8.12 1.56 -10.50
C VAL A 47 -6.80 0.80 -10.68
N VAL A 48 -6.03 0.66 -9.61
CA VAL A 48 -4.73 -0.03 -9.60
C VAL A 48 -4.74 -1.08 -8.49
N ARG A 49 -4.35 -2.31 -8.82
CA ARG A 49 -4.08 -3.38 -7.85
C ARG A 49 -2.59 -3.60 -7.74
N PHE A 50 -2.05 -3.41 -6.55
CA PHE A 50 -0.68 -3.79 -6.22
C PHE A 50 -0.72 -5.00 -5.27
N ALA A 51 -0.40 -6.18 -5.81
CA ALA A 51 -0.40 -7.46 -5.13
C ALA A 51 0.88 -8.24 -5.49
N PRO A 52 2.06 -7.80 -5.00
CA PRO A 52 3.36 -8.33 -5.45
C PRO A 52 3.59 -9.81 -5.15
N ALA A 53 2.79 -10.41 -4.26
CA ALA A 53 2.85 -11.83 -3.92
C ALA A 53 1.80 -12.68 -4.66
N ASP A 54 1.08 -12.12 -5.64
CA ASP A 54 0.13 -12.88 -6.46
C ASP A 54 0.88 -13.95 -7.28
N PRO A 55 0.56 -15.25 -7.13
CA PRO A 55 1.32 -16.34 -7.73
C PRO A 55 1.28 -16.34 -9.26
N ASP A 56 0.24 -15.75 -9.84
CA ASP A 56 0.06 -15.66 -11.29
C ASP A 56 0.67 -14.36 -11.86
N GLY A 57 1.27 -13.52 -11.00
CA GLY A 57 1.86 -12.24 -11.39
C GLY A 57 0.82 -11.17 -11.76
N ASN A 58 -0.44 -11.35 -11.38
CA ASN A 58 -1.55 -10.45 -11.72
C ASN A 58 -1.54 -9.13 -10.90
N THR A 59 -0.45 -8.38 -10.96
CA THR A 59 -0.24 -7.14 -10.19
C THR A 59 0.25 -6.01 -11.08
N ALA A 60 -0.10 -4.78 -10.73
CA ALA A 60 0.57 -3.62 -11.31
C ALA A 60 2.07 -3.61 -10.95
N CYS A 61 2.88 -3.09 -11.85
CA CYS A 61 4.30 -2.83 -11.59
C CYS A 61 4.46 -1.57 -10.72
N TYR A 62 5.44 -1.60 -9.83
CA TYR A 62 5.79 -0.49 -8.96
C TYR A 62 7.30 -0.45 -8.79
N ASN A 63 7.91 0.71 -9.08
CA ASN A 63 9.31 0.97 -8.81
C ASN A 63 9.41 2.09 -7.76
N PRO A 64 9.82 1.81 -6.51
CA PRO A 64 9.97 2.84 -5.49
C PRO A 64 11.05 3.88 -5.85
N MET A 65 11.99 3.53 -6.73
CA MET A 65 13.06 4.44 -7.14
C MET A 65 12.57 5.55 -8.07
N ASP A 66 11.38 5.41 -8.69
CA ASP A 66 10.79 6.44 -9.55
C ASP A 66 10.47 7.73 -8.78
N PHE A 67 10.40 7.67 -7.44
CA PHE A 67 10.15 8.82 -6.58
C PHE A 67 11.41 9.60 -6.21
N ILE A 68 12.61 9.15 -6.62
CA ILE A 68 13.86 9.84 -6.32
C ILE A 68 14.06 10.98 -7.31
N SER A 69 14.12 12.20 -6.79
CA SER A 69 14.36 13.37 -7.61
C SER A 69 15.72 13.35 -8.31
N LEU A 70 15.73 13.80 -9.57
CA LEU A 70 16.97 14.08 -10.30
C LEU A 70 17.63 15.38 -9.83
N ASP A 71 16.93 16.25 -9.10
CA ASP A 71 17.54 17.42 -8.47
C ASP A 71 18.41 16.99 -7.28
N SER A 72 19.70 17.32 -7.32
CA SER A 72 20.65 17.02 -6.26
C SER A 72 20.25 17.59 -4.90
N ALA A 73 19.53 18.73 -4.85
CA ALA A 73 19.10 19.32 -3.59
C ALA A 73 18.04 18.50 -2.87
N GLN A 74 17.20 17.76 -3.62
CA GLN A 74 16.10 16.96 -3.09
C GLN A 74 16.44 15.47 -2.99
N ARG A 75 17.31 14.97 -3.88
CA ARG A 75 17.65 13.54 -4.02
C ARG A 75 18.07 12.88 -2.71
N ASP A 76 18.88 13.55 -1.92
CA ASP A 76 19.41 13.04 -0.65
C ASP A 76 18.29 12.82 0.38
N ILE A 77 17.27 13.68 0.39
CA ILE A 77 16.09 13.53 1.24
C ILE A 77 15.24 12.33 0.77
N ASP A 78 15.01 12.21 -0.53
CA ASP A 78 14.19 11.12 -1.10
C ASP A 78 14.85 9.75 -0.85
N LEU A 79 16.17 9.67 -1.03
CA LEU A 79 16.96 8.46 -0.74
C LEU A 79 16.84 8.06 0.73
N ARG A 80 16.97 9.00 1.68
CA ARG A 80 16.79 8.70 3.11
C ARG A 80 15.38 8.25 3.44
N ASN A 81 14.36 8.87 2.84
CA ASN A 81 12.97 8.50 3.06
C ASN A 81 12.67 7.08 2.55
N ILE A 82 13.14 6.74 1.36
CA ILE A 82 12.99 5.40 0.80
C ILE A 82 13.77 4.38 1.64
N ALA A 83 15.00 4.70 2.05
CA ALA A 83 15.79 3.83 2.92
C ALA A 83 15.08 3.55 4.25
N ALA A 84 14.51 4.58 4.89
CA ALA A 84 13.76 4.43 6.13
C ALA A 84 12.46 3.61 5.95
N ALA A 85 11.81 3.69 4.80
CA ALA A 85 10.62 2.90 4.49
C ALA A 85 10.94 1.42 4.22
N LEU A 86 12.08 1.13 3.58
CA LEU A 86 12.52 -0.23 3.26
C LEU A 86 13.21 -0.93 4.44
N PHE A 87 13.97 -0.18 5.22
CA PHE A 87 14.71 -0.65 6.39
C PHE A 87 14.16 0.03 7.64
N PRO A 88 12.96 -0.38 8.11
CA PRO A 88 12.38 0.21 9.31
C PRO A 88 13.33 -0.01 10.48
N ARG A 89 13.53 1.03 11.30
CA ARG A 89 14.41 0.94 12.46
C ARG A 89 13.99 -0.24 13.33
N PRO A 90 14.92 -1.15 13.64
CA PRO A 90 14.63 -2.24 14.54
C PRO A 90 14.15 -1.71 15.91
N PRO A 91 13.32 -2.48 16.64
CA PRO A 91 12.94 -2.11 17.99
C PRO A 91 14.19 -1.93 18.87
N SER A 92 14.09 -1.15 19.95
CA SER A 92 15.23 -0.76 20.79
C SER A 92 16.01 -1.92 21.44
N ASN A 93 15.48 -3.14 21.38
CA ASN A 93 16.10 -4.38 21.85
C ASN A 93 16.70 -5.23 20.73
N ALA A 94 16.73 -4.73 19.49
CA ALA A 94 17.31 -5.43 18.36
C ALA A 94 18.85 -5.37 18.39
N ASP A 95 19.46 -6.30 17.66
CA ASP A 95 20.91 -6.43 17.58
C ASP A 95 21.57 -5.11 17.14
N PRO A 96 22.43 -4.51 17.98
CA PRO A 96 23.04 -3.21 17.71
C PRO A 96 23.93 -3.21 16.46
N TYR A 97 24.37 -4.38 15.98
CA TYR A 97 25.16 -4.50 14.76
C TYR A 97 24.44 -3.95 13.52
N TRP A 98 23.10 -4.01 13.48
CA TRP A 98 22.29 -3.57 12.33
C TRP A 98 21.64 -2.19 12.54
N VAL A 99 21.93 -1.50 13.65
CA VAL A 99 21.15 -0.33 14.12
C VAL A 99 21.98 0.96 14.19
N ASN A 100 23.32 0.88 14.36
CA ASN A 100 24.15 2.00 14.78
C ASN A 100 25.21 2.48 13.77
N ASP A 101 24.96 2.34 12.47
CA ASP A 101 25.75 3.01 11.42
C ASP A 101 24.98 4.18 10.79
#